data_AF-A0A7Z7PR05-F1
#
_entry.id   AF-A0A7Z7PR05-F1
#
_cell.length_a   1.000
_cell.length_b   1.000
_cell.length_c   1.000
_cell.angle_alpha   90.00
_cell.angle_beta   90.00
_cell.angle_gamma   90.00
#
_symmetry.space_group_name_H-M   'P 1'
#
loop_
_entity.id
_entity.type
_entity.pdbx_description
1 polymer ?
#
loop_
_entity_poly.entity_id
_entity_poly.type
_entity_poly.pdbx_seq_one_letter_code
_entity_poly.pdbx_strand_id
1 'polypeptide(L)'
;MKSSVIFIFALLIAILIFSVFSFIQDRLTLKELLLSSSKMEESLATLHSRVGSVQNTVDNLRNLVEEPYRLLKSKEFFTVSVGFDEVIVKSLFTLSEYKEGSDVFLILNDETGSTRTLKLERGDGVSFVELSISPFGIYSGQVLVREGSHEIMSERFQIPPENYRIQNFEVSGRAWQQDHSDLFYSFHLIPTSFIQNSQLKIVKASVRVMNQGEVVDVLDMPFQDGQTGLATTNYTTGKDSNFEFFVDVTYGFGGSVSRKVEVKYNL
;
A
#
# COMPACT_ATOMS: atom_id res chain seq x y z
N MET A 1 34.04 -64.21 -4.20
CA MET A 1 33.90 -62.91 -4.92
C MET A 1 32.46 -62.45 -5.11
N LYS A 2 31.49 -63.27 -5.56
CA LYS A 2 30.10 -62.83 -5.80
C LYS A 2 29.34 -62.32 -4.54
N SER A 3 29.55 -62.94 -3.37
CA SER A 3 28.85 -62.57 -2.12
C SER A 3 29.28 -61.21 -1.56
N SER A 4 30.58 -60.87 -1.60
CA SER A 4 31.08 -59.57 -1.12
C SER A 4 30.60 -58.38 -1.96
N VAL A 5 30.41 -58.56 -3.28
CA VAL A 5 29.90 -57.50 -4.16
C VAL A 5 28.44 -57.20 -3.86
N ILE A 6 27.63 -58.24 -3.60
CA ILE A 6 26.21 -58.09 -3.21
C ILE A 6 26.09 -57.35 -1.88
N PHE A 7 26.97 -57.64 -0.92
CA PHE A 7 26.96 -56.98 0.38
C PHE A 7 27.31 -55.48 0.30
N ILE A 8 28.32 -55.13 -0.51
CA ILE A 8 28.70 -53.74 -0.76
C ILE A 8 27.55 -52.99 -1.46
N PHE A 9 26.90 -53.63 -2.43
CA PHE A 9 25.78 -53.02 -3.16
C PHE A 9 24.56 -52.78 -2.26
N ALA A 10 24.25 -53.73 -1.37
CA ALA A 10 23.18 -53.58 -0.38
C ALA A 10 23.47 -52.45 0.63
N LEU A 11 24.73 -52.33 1.08
CA LEU A 11 25.15 -51.24 1.97
C LEU A 11 25.01 -49.86 1.29
N LEU A 12 25.40 -49.76 0.02
CA LEU A 12 25.27 -48.53 -0.78
C LEU A 12 23.82 -48.11 -0.95
N ILE A 13 22.92 -49.07 -1.22
CA ILE A 13 21.48 -48.82 -1.32
C ILE A 13 20.93 -48.35 0.03
N ALA A 14 21.34 -48.96 1.15
CA ALA A 14 20.90 -48.55 2.48
C ALA A 14 21.35 -47.13 2.83
N ILE A 15 22.60 -46.76 2.51
CA ILE A 15 23.12 -45.40 2.69
C ILE A 15 22.32 -44.39 1.83
N LEU A 16 22.01 -44.76 0.59
CA LEU A 16 21.29 -43.90 -0.33
C LEU A 16 19.82 -43.68 0.10
N ILE A 17 19.15 -44.73 0.56
CA ILE A 17 17.80 -44.63 1.14
C ILE A 17 17.81 -43.76 2.40
N PHE A 18 18.77 -43.96 3.29
CA PHE A 18 18.90 -43.15 4.51
C PHE A 18 19.18 -41.68 4.18
N SER A 19 20.06 -41.41 3.22
CA SER A 19 20.36 -40.05 2.76
C SER A 19 19.14 -39.36 2.15
N VAL A 20 18.36 -40.06 1.32
CA VAL A 20 17.11 -39.54 0.74
C VAL A 20 16.07 -39.28 1.83
N PHE A 21 15.95 -40.17 2.82
CA PHE A 21 15.03 -40.00 3.93
C PHE A 21 15.39 -38.78 4.80
N SER A 22 16.66 -38.63 5.17
CA SER A 22 17.15 -37.45 5.90
C SER A 22 16.92 -36.17 5.12
N PHE A 23 17.19 -36.18 3.81
CA PHE A 23 16.93 -35.02 2.95
C PHE A 23 15.45 -34.63 2.89
N ILE A 24 14.54 -35.61 2.88
CA ILE A 24 13.09 -35.36 2.92
C ILE A 24 12.68 -34.74 4.26
N GLN A 25 13.22 -35.23 5.38
CA GLN A 25 12.96 -34.65 6.70
C GLN A 25 13.48 -33.22 6.81
N ASP A 26 14.69 -32.95 6.33
CA ASP A 26 15.27 -31.62 6.31
C ASP A 26 14.42 -30.65 5.48
N ARG A 27 13.92 -31.11 4.32
CA ARG A 27 13.03 -30.31 3.47
C ARG A 27 11.69 -30.00 4.14
N LEU A 28 11.13 -30.92 4.91
CA LEU A 28 9.89 -30.70 5.67
C LEU A 28 10.11 -29.68 6.78
N THR A 29 11.20 -29.83 7.54
CA THR A 29 11.59 -28.90 8.61
C THR A 29 11.84 -27.49 8.06
N LEU A 30 12.50 -27.38 6.90
CA LEU A 30 12.74 -26.10 6.23
C LEU A 30 11.43 -25.41 5.81
N LYS A 31 10.44 -26.17 5.33
CA LYS A 31 9.12 -25.65 4.99
C LYS A 31 8.39 -25.10 6.22
N GLU A 32 8.43 -25.83 7.34
CA GLU A 32 7.82 -25.38 8.60
C GLU A 32 8.49 -24.13 9.15
N LEU A 33 9.82 -24.05 9.09
CA LEU A 33 10.58 -22.86 9.49
C LEU A 33 10.27 -21.64 8.61
N LEU A 34 10.13 -21.83 7.29
CA LEU A 34 9.71 -20.76 6.37
C LEU A 34 8.30 -20.24 6.68
N LEU A 35 7.36 -21.15 6.98
CA LEU A 35 5.99 -20.82 7.39
C LEU A 35 5.94 -20.11 8.74
N SER A 36 6.81 -20.50 9.67
CA SER A 36 6.92 -19.84 10.98
C SER A 36 7.52 -18.44 10.84
N SER A 37 8.57 -18.29 10.01
CA SER A 37 9.21 -17.01 9.72
C SER A 37 8.23 -16.03 9.07
N SER A 38 7.42 -16.48 8.10
CA SER A 38 6.44 -15.60 7.46
C SER A 38 5.35 -15.12 8.43
N LYS A 39 4.86 -16.01 9.31
CA LYS A 39 3.92 -15.63 10.38
C LYS A 39 4.53 -14.67 11.39
N MET A 40 5.83 -14.83 11.67
CA MET A 40 6.56 -13.94 12.58
C MET A 40 6.76 -12.55 11.96
N GLU A 41 7.07 -12.47 10.67
CA GLU A 41 7.13 -11.19 9.94
C GLU A 41 5.76 -10.49 9.89
N GLU A 42 4.67 -11.23 9.68
CA GLU A 42 3.31 -10.69 9.74
C GLU A 42 2.96 -10.16 11.14
N SER A 43 3.31 -10.92 12.17
CA SER A 43 3.15 -10.52 13.57
C SER A 43 3.98 -9.27 13.90
N LEU A 44 5.18 -9.16 13.34
CA LEU A 44 6.04 -7.98 13.49
C LEU A 44 5.49 -6.77 12.72
N ALA A 45 4.93 -6.95 11.52
CA ALA A 45 4.34 -5.88 10.73
C ALA A 45 3.06 -5.33 11.39
N THR A 46 2.18 -6.23 11.86
CA THR A 46 0.98 -5.87 12.63
C THR A 46 1.34 -5.22 13.96
N LEU A 47 2.36 -5.72 14.65
CA LEU A 47 2.89 -5.10 15.87
C LEU A 47 3.48 -3.72 15.56
N HIS A 48 4.25 -3.55 14.49
CA HIS A 48 4.82 -2.27 14.11
C HIS A 48 3.74 -1.23 13.77
N SER A 49 2.68 -1.66 13.07
CA SER A 49 1.50 -0.82 12.81
C SER A 49 0.77 -0.43 14.10
N ARG A 50 0.55 -1.38 15.01
CA ARG A 50 -0.07 -1.11 16.32
C ARG A 50 0.80 -0.21 17.18
N VAL A 51 2.11 -0.42 17.19
CA VAL A 51 3.08 0.43 17.88
C VAL A 51 3.02 1.83 17.29
N GLY A 52 3.01 2.02 15.96
CA GLY A 52 2.86 3.33 15.33
C GLY A 52 1.53 4.02 15.67
N SER A 53 0.41 3.29 15.69
CA SER A 53 -0.89 3.82 16.11
C SER A 53 -0.92 4.20 17.60
N VAL A 54 -0.29 3.38 18.45
CA VAL A 54 -0.15 3.65 19.88
C VAL A 54 0.81 4.81 20.10
N GLN A 55 1.89 4.93 19.33
CA GLN A 55 2.82 6.05 19.36
C GLN A 55 2.09 7.34 19.01
N ASN A 56 1.31 7.35 17.92
CA ASN A 56 0.46 8.49 17.56
C ASN A 56 -0.54 8.84 18.68
N THR A 57 -1.15 7.83 19.31
CA THR A 57 -2.09 8.04 20.42
C THR A 57 -1.38 8.57 21.66
N VAL A 58 -0.21 8.03 22.00
CA VAL A 58 0.62 8.44 23.13
C VAL A 58 1.20 9.83 22.90
N ASP A 59 1.64 10.16 21.68
CA ASP A 59 2.10 11.49 21.32
C ASP A 59 0.94 12.49 21.36
N ASN A 60 -0.25 12.13 20.89
CA ASN A 60 -1.45 12.97 21.04
C ASN A 60 -1.81 13.18 22.51
N LEU A 61 -1.81 12.13 23.33
CA LEU A 61 -2.11 12.20 24.77
C LEU A 61 -1.03 12.98 25.54
N ARG A 62 0.25 12.75 25.23
CA ARG A 62 1.39 13.46 25.82
C ARG A 62 1.33 14.93 25.48
N ASN A 63 1.05 15.28 24.23
CA ASN A 63 0.85 16.66 23.80
C ASN A 63 -0.37 17.33 24.45
N LEU A 64 -1.44 16.56 24.74
CA LEU A 64 -2.63 17.03 25.49
C LEU A 64 -2.35 17.23 26.98
N VAL A 65 -1.44 16.45 27.57
CA VAL A 65 -1.12 16.45 29.00
C VAL A 65 0.02 17.42 29.34
N GLU A 66 1.00 17.61 28.44
CA GLU A 66 2.19 18.42 28.71
C GLU A 66 1.99 19.94 28.45
N GLU A 67 1.01 20.38 27.65
CA GLU A 67 0.88 21.79 27.26
C GLU A 67 -0.56 22.36 27.27
N PRO A 68 -1.06 22.89 28.41
CA PRO A 68 -2.40 23.47 28.52
C PRO A 68 -2.63 24.75 27.69
N TYR A 69 -1.62 25.23 26.97
CA TYR A 69 -1.65 26.48 26.18
C TYR A 69 -1.66 26.27 24.65
N ARG A 70 -1.71 25.03 24.15
CA ARG A 70 -1.75 24.79 22.70
C ARG A 70 -3.07 25.29 22.11
N LEU A 71 -2.97 26.06 21.02
CA LEU A 71 -4.12 26.60 20.28
C LEU A 71 -5.01 25.48 19.72
N LEU A 72 -4.41 24.42 19.20
CA LEU A 72 -5.10 23.30 18.57
C LEU A 72 -5.20 22.12 19.54
N LYS A 73 -6.41 21.79 20.00
CA LYS A 73 -6.70 20.66 20.91
C LYS A 73 -6.82 19.33 20.17
N SER A 74 -7.53 19.32 19.05
CA SER A 74 -7.68 18.13 18.21
C SER A 74 -7.84 18.48 16.74
N LYS A 75 -7.54 17.50 15.89
CA LYS A 75 -7.63 17.57 14.43
C LYS A 75 -8.12 16.23 13.91
N GLU A 76 -9.14 16.26 13.06
CA GLU A 76 -9.72 15.07 12.43
C GLU A 76 -9.89 15.32 10.93
N PHE A 77 -9.73 14.26 10.14
CA PHE A 77 -9.78 14.33 8.69
C PHE A 77 -10.66 13.20 8.17
N PHE A 78 -11.52 13.52 7.22
CA PHE A 78 -12.44 12.56 6.62
C PHE A 78 -12.46 12.71 5.11
N THR A 79 -12.31 11.61 4.40
CA THR A 79 -12.53 11.56 2.96
C THR A 79 -14.01 11.73 2.66
N VAL A 80 -14.36 12.71 1.82
CA VAL A 80 -15.75 12.97 1.38
C VAL A 80 -15.98 12.39 -0.01
N SER A 81 -15.06 12.65 -0.94
CA SER A 81 -15.11 12.12 -2.30
C SER A 81 -13.71 11.90 -2.85
N VAL A 82 -13.58 10.98 -3.81
CA VAL A 82 -12.29 10.55 -4.37
C VAL A 82 -12.37 10.54 -5.89
N GLY A 83 -11.35 11.10 -6.53
CA GLY A 83 -11.08 11.01 -7.96
C GLY A 83 -9.56 10.99 -8.21
N PHE A 84 -9.16 10.70 -9.45
CA PHE A 84 -7.73 10.67 -9.81
C PHE A 84 -7.09 12.06 -9.87
N ASP A 85 -7.87 13.08 -10.21
CA ASP A 85 -7.37 14.46 -10.27
C ASP A 85 -7.43 15.13 -8.90
N GLU A 86 -8.45 14.80 -8.11
CA GLU A 86 -8.80 15.51 -6.90
C GLU A 86 -9.49 14.60 -5.88
N VAL A 87 -9.22 14.86 -4.60
CA VAL A 87 -9.90 14.27 -3.44
C VAL A 87 -10.41 15.39 -2.54
N ILE A 88 -11.65 15.24 -2.09
CA ILE A 88 -12.26 16.16 -1.13
C ILE A 88 -12.09 15.61 0.28
N VAL A 89 -11.41 16.37 1.14
CA VAL A 89 -11.17 16.05 2.55
C VAL A 89 -11.85 17.06 3.44
N LYS A 90 -12.77 16.61 4.28
CA LYS A 90 -13.32 17.44 5.35
C LYS A 90 -12.36 17.42 6.53
N SER A 91 -11.85 18.59 6.90
CA SER A 91 -10.92 18.77 8.01
C SER A 91 -11.64 19.46 9.16
N LEU A 92 -11.56 18.89 10.36
CA LEU A 92 -12.21 19.39 11.57
C LEU A 92 -11.14 19.72 12.60
N PHE A 93 -11.30 20.85 13.27
CA PHE A 93 -10.35 21.39 14.23
C PHE A 93 -11.08 21.85 15.48
N THR A 94 -10.64 21.32 16.63
CA THR A 94 -11.08 21.81 17.94
C THR A 94 -9.98 22.68 18.53
N LEU A 95 -10.31 23.91 18.88
CA LEU A 95 -9.36 24.89 19.39
C LEU A 95 -9.51 25.07 20.92
N SER A 96 -8.44 25.50 21.58
CA SER A 96 -8.54 26.06 22.92
C SER A 96 -9.27 27.41 22.91
N GLU A 97 -9.69 27.91 24.07
CA GLU A 97 -10.47 29.14 24.14
C GLU A 97 -9.73 30.30 23.47
N TYR A 98 -10.41 30.96 22.53
CA TYR A 98 -9.99 32.18 21.87
C TYR A 98 -11.17 33.16 21.87
N LYS A 99 -10.94 34.43 21.53
CA LYS A 99 -12.01 35.44 21.62
C LYS A 99 -13.16 35.15 20.65
N GLU A 100 -14.38 35.29 21.16
CA GLU A 100 -15.58 35.22 20.32
C GLU A 100 -15.52 36.31 19.24
N GLY A 101 -15.76 35.93 17.99
CA GLY A 101 -15.66 36.83 16.84
C GLY A 101 -14.30 36.90 16.14
N SER A 102 -13.26 36.22 16.64
CA SER A 102 -11.98 36.09 15.91
C SER A 102 -12.19 35.43 14.55
N ASP A 103 -11.30 35.64 13.58
CA ASP A 103 -11.30 34.87 12.34
C ASP A 103 -10.34 33.69 12.46
N VAL A 104 -10.74 32.50 11.99
CA VAL A 104 -9.87 31.32 11.98
C VAL A 104 -9.62 30.90 10.53
N PHE A 105 -8.36 30.58 10.23
CA PHE A 105 -7.90 30.14 8.93
C PHE A 105 -7.08 28.86 9.04
N LEU A 106 -7.12 28.05 7.99
CA LEU A 106 -6.12 27.03 7.70
C LEU A 106 -5.13 27.58 6.67
N ILE A 107 -3.86 27.58 7.03
CA ILE A 107 -2.74 27.74 6.10
C ILE A 107 -2.34 26.34 5.64
N LEU A 108 -2.70 26.01 4.40
CA LEU A 108 -2.40 24.72 3.77
C LEU A 108 -1.19 24.88 2.86
N ASN A 109 -0.18 24.06 3.05
CA ASN A 109 1.01 24.00 2.21
C ASN A 109 1.10 22.64 1.52
N ASP A 110 1.42 22.65 0.24
CA ASP A 110 1.78 21.42 -0.47
C ASP A 110 3.30 21.20 -0.49
N GLU A 111 3.71 20.02 -0.96
CA GLU A 111 5.12 19.63 -1.06
C GLU A 111 5.95 20.47 -2.04
N THR A 112 5.29 21.18 -2.96
CA THR A 112 5.95 22.07 -3.93
C THR A 112 6.23 23.45 -3.33
N GLY A 113 5.70 23.72 -2.13
CA GLY A 113 5.82 25.01 -1.45
C GLY A 113 4.69 25.99 -1.76
N SER A 114 3.63 25.56 -2.45
CA SER A 114 2.43 26.39 -2.65
C SER A 114 1.65 26.51 -1.36
N THR A 115 1.22 27.73 -1.03
CA THR A 115 0.46 28.04 0.19
C THR A 115 -0.93 28.55 -0.16
N ARG A 116 -1.96 27.97 0.46
CA ARG A 116 -3.35 28.44 0.40
C ARG A 116 -3.82 28.82 1.80
N THR A 117 -4.46 29.98 1.94
CA THR A 117 -5.11 30.39 3.19
C THR A 117 -6.61 30.27 3.03
N LEU A 118 -7.23 29.41 3.84
CA LEU A 118 -8.64 29.05 3.74
C LEU A 118 -9.33 29.45 5.04
N LYS A 119 -10.41 30.22 4.95
CA LYS A 119 -11.20 30.56 6.13
C LYS A 119 -11.95 29.32 6.61
N LEU A 120 -11.89 29.05 7.92
CA LEU A 120 -12.63 27.95 8.51
C LEU A 120 -14.08 28.38 8.79
N GLU A 121 -15.00 27.51 8.46
CA GLU A 121 -16.39 27.59 8.91
C GLU A 121 -16.49 27.11 10.35
N ARG A 122 -17.57 27.48 11.04
CA ARG A 122 -17.80 27.13 12.46
C ARG A 122 -19.18 26.53 12.65
N GLY A 123 -19.25 25.45 13.41
CA GLY A 123 -20.49 24.85 13.87
C GLY A 123 -20.23 24.02 15.14
N ASP A 124 -21.13 24.09 16.12
CA ASP A 124 -21.14 23.24 17.32
C ASP A 124 -19.79 23.13 18.06
N GLY A 125 -19.06 24.25 18.17
CA GLY A 125 -17.76 24.30 18.87
C GLY A 125 -16.56 23.77 18.07
N VAL A 126 -16.77 23.38 16.81
CA VAL A 126 -15.74 22.88 15.90
C VAL A 126 -15.55 23.85 14.73
N SER A 127 -14.30 24.04 14.31
CA SER A 127 -13.97 24.76 13.08
C SER A 127 -13.66 23.77 11.97
N PHE A 128 -14.18 23.97 10.76
CA PHE A 128 -13.99 23.00 9.67
C PHE A 128 -13.82 23.66 8.30
N VAL A 129 -13.30 22.88 7.35
CA VAL A 129 -13.17 23.26 5.94
C VAL A 129 -13.14 22.00 5.07
N GLU A 130 -13.65 22.10 3.85
CA GLU A 130 -13.45 21.07 2.82
C GLU A 130 -12.27 21.45 1.93
N LEU A 131 -11.31 20.55 1.86
CA LEU A 131 -10.09 20.72 1.09
C LEU A 131 -10.20 19.92 -0.19
N SER A 132 -9.99 20.59 -1.32
CA SER A 132 -9.76 19.92 -2.58
C SER A 132 -8.24 19.87 -2.84
N ILE A 133 -7.72 18.64 -2.88
CA ILE A 133 -6.29 18.33 -2.92
C ILE A 133 -6.00 17.19 -3.89
N SER A 134 -4.80 17.16 -4.45
CA SER A 134 -4.35 16.06 -5.29
C SER A 134 -4.16 14.78 -4.47
N PRO A 135 -4.57 13.61 -4.98
CA PRO A 135 -4.32 12.33 -4.33
C PRO A 135 -2.85 11.89 -4.33
N PHE A 136 -1.94 12.64 -4.94
CA PHE A 136 -0.54 12.23 -5.09
C PHE A 136 0.45 13.07 -4.28
N GLY A 137 0.02 14.23 -3.77
CA GLY A 137 0.88 15.16 -3.04
C GLY A 137 1.01 14.88 -1.54
N ILE A 138 1.85 15.66 -0.88
CA ILE A 138 1.95 15.72 0.58
C ILE A 138 1.49 17.10 1.05
N TYR A 139 0.59 17.12 2.05
CA TYR A 139 0.01 18.35 2.55
C TYR A 139 0.29 18.55 4.03
N SER A 140 0.69 19.77 4.39
CA SER A 140 0.82 20.21 5.77
C SER A 140 -0.06 21.42 6.04
N GLY A 141 -0.59 21.50 7.26
CA GLY A 141 -1.48 22.55 7.70
C GLY A 141 -0.93 23.28 8.93
N GLN A 142 -1.39 24.51 9.09
CA GLN A 142 -1.24 25.30 10.30
C GLN A 142 -2.51 26.12 10.50
N VAL A 143 -3.08 26.10 11.70
CA VAL A 143 -4.26 26.92 12.03
C VAL A 143 -3.77 28.29 12.48
N LEU A 144 -4.36 29.33 11.91
CA LEU A 144 -4.15 30.73 12.26
C LEU A 144 -5.45 31.30 12.84
N VAL A 145 -5.39 31.86 14.04
CA VAL A 145 -6.45 32.67 14.64
C VAL A 145 -6.04 34.14 14.61
N ARG A 146 -6.89 34.98 14.03
CA ARG A 146 -6.69 36.43 13.97
C ARG A 146 -7.67 37.14 14.88
N GLU A 147 -7.14 37.87 15.85
CA GLU A 147 -7.87 38.69 16.82
C GLU A 147 -7.52 40.17 16.61
N GLY A 148 -8.17 40.82 15.65
CA GLY A 148 -7.81 42.18 15.24
C GLY A 148 -6.40 42.22 14.66
N SER A 149 -5.45 42.86 15.37
CA SER A 149 -4.03 42.95 14.98
C SER A 149 -3.17 41.80 15.52
N HIS A 150 -3.72 40.93 16.37
CA HIS A 150 -2.97 39.81 16.95
C HIS A 150 -3.20 38.54 16.15
N GLU A 151 -2.14 37.81 15.88
CA GLU A 151 -2.17 36.53 15.17
C GLU A 151 -1.58 35.44 16.07
N ILE A 152 -2.32 34.36 16.23
CA ILE A 152 -1.93 33.18 17.01
C ILE A 152 -1.91 32.00 16.06
N MET A 153 -0.77 31.33 15.95
CA MET A 153 -0.61 30.16 15.08
C MET A 153 -0.49 28.87 15.89
N SER A 154 -1.09 27.80 15.40
CA SER A 154 -0.86 26.46 15.93
C SER A 154 0.53 25.96 15.52
N GLU A 155 0.94 24.82 16.07
CA GLU A 155 2.01 24.02 15.47
C GLU A 155 1.61 23.57 14.06
N ARG A 156 2.61 23.30 13.23
CA ARG A 156 2.41 22.68 11.92
C ARG A 156 2.06 21.21 12.10
N PHE A 157 1.19 20.70 11.23
CA PHE A 157 0.82 19.29 11.19
C PHE A 157 0.77 18.79 9.75
N GLN A 158 0.93 17.49 9.56
CA GLN A 158 0.70 16.85 8.27
C GLN A 158 -0.74 16.33 8.20
N ILE A 159 -1.39 16.46 7.05
CA ILE A 159 -2.65 15.78 6.79
C ILE A 159 -2.31 14.30 6.55
N PRO A 160 -2.89 13.35 7.32
CA PRO A 160 -2.51 11.95 7.19
C PRO A 160 -2.88 11.39 5.80
N PRO A 161 -1.93 10.81 5.04
CA PRO A 161 -2.15 10.34 3.67
C PRO A 161 -3.29 9.33 3.51
N GLU A 162 -3.63 8.56 4.54
CA GLU A 162 -4.75 7.61 4.52
C GLU A 162 -6.12 8.27 4.26
N ASN A 163 -6.23 9.58 4.39
CA ASN A 163 -7.46 10.34 4.14
C ASN A 163 -7.57 10.87 2.71
N TYR A 164 -6.51 10.81 1.90
CA TYR A 164 -6.58 11.38 0.55
C TYR A 164 -5.67 10.75 -0.51
N ARG A 165 -4.66 9.99 -0.10
CA ARG A 165 -3.69 9.42 -1.03
C ARG A 165 -4.22 8.12 -1.61
N ILE A 166 -4.39 8.10 -2.93
CA ILE A 166 -4.73 6.88 -3.65
C ILE A 166 -3.56 5.90 -3.56
N GLN A 167 -3.86 4.63 -3.32
CA GLN A 167 -2.83 3.60 -3.24
C GLN A 167 -2.09 3.48 -4.57
N ASN A 168 -0.78 3.65 -4.52
CA ASN A 168 0.05 3.48 -5.71
C ASN A 168 0.53 2.03 -5.82
N PHE A 169 0.95 1.64 -7.02
CA PHE A 169 1.42 0.30 -7.32
C PHE A 169 2.53 0.31 -8.37
N GLU A 170 3.34 -0.73 -8.31
CA GLU A 170 4.30 -1.12 -9.34
C GLU A 170 3.84 -2.42 -10.01
N VAL A 171 4.19 -2.57 -11.29
CA VAL A 171 3.91 -3.78 -12.07
C VAL A 171 5.17 -4.23 -12.78
N SER A 172 5.39 -5.54 -12.83
CA SER A 172 6.48 -6.14 -13.60
C SER A 172 6.02 -7.41 -14.30
N GLY A 173 6.54 -7.63 -15.52
CA GLY A 173 6.36 -8.85 -16.27
C GLY A 173 7.68 -9.57 -16.50
N ARG A 174 7.67 -10.89 -16.45
CA ARG A 174 8.80 -11.75 -16.84
C ARG A 174 8.33 -12.81 -17.82
N ALA A 175 9.15 -13.08 -18.82
CA ALA A 175 8.93 -14.17 -19.75
C ALA A 175 10.14 -15.12 -19.75
N TRP A 176 9.88 -16.42 -19.82
CA TRP A 176 10.92 -17.44 -19.97
C TRP A 176 10.40 -18.62 -20.80
N GLN A 177 11.35 -19.37 -21.36
CA GLN A 177 11.08 -20.58 -22.12
C GLN A 177 11.51 -21.79 -21.28
N GLN A 178 10.60 -22.74 -21.07
CA GLN A 178 10.94 -24.00 -20.37
C GLN A 178 11.30 -25.11 -21.37
N ASP A 179 10.61 -25.18 -22.51
CA ASP A 179 10.82 -26.14 -23.60
C ASP A 179 10.75 -25.46 -24.97
N HIS A 180 11.12 -26.16 -26.06
CA HIS A 180 11.22 -25.55 -27.40
C HIS A 180 9.90 -25.02 -28.00
N SER A 181 8.74 -25.29 -27.39
CA SER A 181 7.41 -24.96 -27.92
C SER A 181 6.70 -23.78 -27.25
N ASP A 182 6.85 -23.62 -25.93
CA ASP A 182 5.96 -22.76 -25.13
C ASP A 182 6.73 -21.60 -24.48
N LEU A 183 6.09 -20.44 -24.45
CA LEU A 183 6.54 -19.23 -23.79
C LEU A 183 5.67 -18.96 -22.57
N PHE A 184 6.30 -18.82 -21.41
CA PHE A 184 5.64 -18.59 -20.13
C PHE A 184 5.82 -17.14 -19.72
N TYR A 185 4.75 -16.51 -19.24
CA TYR A 185 4.74 -15.18 -18.70
C TYR A 185 4.25 -15.20 -17.25
N SER A 186 4.90 -14.41 -16.39
CA SER A 186 4.47 -14.12 -15.02
C SER A 186 4.38 -12.62 -14.82
N PHE A 187 3.27 -12.17 -14.26
CA PHE A 187 3.00 -10.78 -13.94
C PHE A 187 2.87 -10.61 -12.45
N HIS A 188 3.52 -9.57 -11.91
CA HIS A 188 3.51 -9.23 -10.50
C HIS A 188 3.06 -7.79 -10.35
N LEU A 189 2.07 -7.56 -9.50
CA LEU A 189 1.63 -6.23 -9.07
C LEU A 189 1.87 -6.08 -7.58
N ILE A 190 2.55 -5.01 -7.19
CA ILE A 190 2.94 -4.72 -5.81
C ILE A 190 2.44 -3.32 -5.45
N PRO A 191 1.48 -3.18 -4.52
CA PRO A 191 1.14 -1.88 -3.96
C PRO A 191 2.32 -1.28 -3.19
N THR A 192 2.64 -0.01 -3.43
CA THR A 192 3.82 0.67 -2.85
C THR A 192 3.52 1.39 -1.53
N SER A 193 2.26 1.43 -1.12
CA SER A 193 1.82 2.05 0.13
C SER A 193 0.68 1.27 0.76
N PHE A 194 0.64 1.30 2.09
CA PHE A 194 -0.47 0.76 2.85
C PHE A 194 -1.53 1.86 3.04
N ILE A 195 -2.75 1.61 2.56
CA ILE A 195 -3.89 2.53 2.68
C ILE A 195 -5.06 1.74 3.28
N GLN A 196 -5.52 2.16 4.47
CA GLN A 196 -6.64 1.51 5.16
C GLN A 196 -8.00 1.89 4.57
N ASN A 197 -8.13 3.13 4.10
CA ASN A 197 -9.38 3.62 3.55
C ASN A 197 -9.80 2.77 2.35
N SER A 198 -10.99 2.16 2.46
CA SER A 198 -11.51 1.21 1.48
C SER A 198 -11.80 1.84 0.12
N GLN A 199 -12.03 3.16 0.05
CA GLN A 199 -12.24 3.87 -1.20
C GLN A 199 -10.92 4.12 -1.94
N LEU A 200 -9.85 4.42 -1.21
CA LEU A 200 -8.53 4.79 -1.76
C LEU A 200 -7.64 3.59 -2.09
N LYS A 201 -7.98 2.39 -1.60
CA LYS A 201 -7.25 1.14 -1.86
C LYS A 201 -7.61 0.50 -3.20
N ILE A 202 -6.69 -0.29 -3.72
CA ILE A 202 -6.94 -1.18 -4.85
C ILE A 202 -7.87 -2.31 -4.39
N VAL A 203 -8.88 -2.61 -5.20
CA VAL A 203 -9.87 -3.68 -4.92
C VAL A 203 -9.88 -4.79 -5.96
N LYS A 204 -9.43 -4.51 -7.19
CA LYS A 204 -9.32 -5.49 -8.26
C LYS A 204 -8.12 -5.17 -9.15
N ALA A 205 -7.43 -6.20 -9.63
CA ALA A 205 -6.42 -6.10 -10.67
C ALA A 205 -6.57 -7.25 -11.67
N SER A 206 -6.28 -6.98 -12.94
CA SER A 206 -6.25 -7.97 -14.01
C SER A 206 -5.21 -7.62 -15.07
N VAL A 207 -4.71 -8.61 -15.80
CA VAL A 207 -3.86 -8.41 -16.98
C VAL A 207 -4.68 -8.69 -18.24
N ARG A 208 -4.87 -7.68 -19.08
CA ARG A 208 -5.34 -7.84 -20.46
C ARG A 208 -4.20 -8.26 -21.36
N VAL A 209 -4.40 -9.36 -22.06
CA VAL A 209 -3.50 -9.87 -23.11
C VAL A 209 -4.03 -9.41 -24.45
N MET A 210 -3.18 -8.71 -25.20
CA MET A 210 -3.50 -8.14 -26.50
C MET A 210 -2.67 -8.83 -27.58
N ASN A 211 -3.28 -9.20 -28.70
CA ASN A 211 -2.58 -9.66 -29.89
C ASN A 211 -3.02 -8.80 -31.07
N GLN A 212 -2.08 -8.12 -31.74
CA GLN A 212 -2.35 -7.27 -32.89
C GLN A 212 -3.49 -6.23 -32.68
N GLY A 213 -3.62 -5.73 -31.44
CA GLY A 213 -4.64 -4.74 -31.07
C GLY A 213 -5.98 -5.31 -30.59
N GLU A 214 -6.17 -6.63 -30.63
CA GLU A 214 -7.37 -7.29 -30.09
C GLU A 214 -7.11 -7.90 -28.70
N VAL A 215 -8.10 -7.81 -27.82
CA VAL A 215 -8.07 -8.49 -26.51
C VAL A 215 -8.29 -9.97 -26.76
N VAL A 216 -7.29 -10.80 -26.45
CA VAL A 216 -7.38 -12.26 -26.60
C VAL A 216 -7.61 -12.97 -25.27
N ASP A 217 -7.24 -12.35 -24.15
CA ASP A 217 -7.45 -12.90 -22.81
C ASP A 217 -7.46 -11.81 -21.74
N VAL A 218 -8.08 -12.12 -20.59
CA VAL A 218 -8.11 -11.28 -19.39
C VAL A 218 -7.87 -12.14 -18.16
N LEU A 219 -6.72 -11.93 -17.52
CA LEU A 219 -6.24 -12.74 -16.42
C LEU A 219 -6.47 -12.00 -15.10
N ASP A 220 -7.34 -12.52 -14.24
CA ASP A 220 -7.51 -11.96 -12.90
C ASP A 220 -6.19 -12.10 -12.11
N MET A 221 -5.86 -11.05 -11.34
CA MET A 221 -4.72 -11.03 -10.42
C MET A 221 -5.25 -11.05 -8.98
N PRO A 222 -5.49 -12.24 -8.38
CA PRO A 222 -5.95 -12.31 -7.01
C PRO A 222 -4.86 -11.78 -6.06
N PHE A 223 -5.26 -10.91 -5.13
CA PHE A 223 -4.42 -10.53 -3.99
C PHE A 223 -4.41 -11.70 -3.01
N GLN A 224 -3.22 -12.16 -2.61
CA GLN A 224 -3.13 -13.27 -1.64
C GLN A 224 -3.62 -12.82 -0.25
N ASP A 225 -4.31 -13.74 0.42
CA ASP A 225 -5.06 -13.58 1.68
C ASP A 225 -4.66 -12.40 2.56
N GLY A 226 -5.56 -11.43 2.69
CA GLY A 226 -5.46 -10.30 3.64
C GLY A 226 -4.32 -9.31 3.36
N GLN A 227 -3.44 -9.59 2.40
CA GLN A 227 -2.27 -8.79 2.10
C GLN A 227 -2.46 -7.98 0.81
N THR A 228 -2.39 -6.66 0.96
CA THR A 228 -2.15 -5.71 -0.13
C THR A 228 -0.70 -5.80 -0.65
N GLY A 229 -0.06 -6.96 -0.62
CA GLY A 229 1.39 -7.08 -0.83
C GLY A 229 1.77 -7.45 -2.26
N LEU A 230 1.12 -8.46 -2.83
CA LEU A 230 1.47 -8.98 -4.14
C LEU A 230 0.25 -9.66 -4.79
N ALA A 231 -0.06 -9.25 -6.01
CA ALA A 231 -0.95 -9.99 -6.89
C ALA A 231 -0.13 -10.60 -8.02
N THR A 232 -0.39 -11.87 -8.35
CA THR A 232 0.36 -12.58 -9.39
C THR A 232 -0.59 -13.33 -10.31
N THR A 233 -0.28 -13.34 -11.61
CA THR A 233 -0.97 -14.17 -12.60
C THR A 233 -0.02 -14.63 -13.69
N ASN A 234 -0.34 -15.73 -14.36
CA ASN A 234 0.53 -16.37 -15.35
C ASN A 234 -0.21 -16.54 -16.69
N TYR A 235 0.54 -16.54 -17.78
CA TYR A 235 0.03 -16.80 -19.12
C TYR A 235 0.98 -17.71 -19.90
N THR A 236 0.44 -18.63 -20.70
CA THR A 236 1.23 -19.56 -21.51
C THR A 236 0.72 -19.56 -22.94
N THR A 237 1.63 -19.53 -23.90
CA THR A 237 1.31 -19.45 -25.33
C THR A 237 2.40 -20.10 -26.20
N GLY A 238 2.10 -20.31 -27.48
CA GLY A 238 3.05 -20.76 -28.48
C GLY A 238 4.04 -19.67 -28.92
N LYS A 239 5.17 -20.11 -29.48
CA LYS A 239 6.38 -19.31 -29.76
C LYS A 239 6.20 -18.06 -30.66
N ASP A 240 5.20 -18.04 -31.55
CA ASP A 240 5.11 -17.06 -32.66
C ASP A 240 4.17 -15.88 -32.41
N SER A 241 3.89 -15.53 -31.16
CA SER A 241 2.88 -14.52 -30.86
C SER A 241 3.44 -13.26 -30.20
N ASN A 242 3.23 -12.12 -30.88
CA ASN A 242 3.66 -10.80 -30.44
C ASN A 242 2.56 -10.19 -29.56
N PHE A 243 2.56 -10.55 -28.28
CA PHE A 243 1.58 -10.04 -27.32
C PHE A 243 2.01 -8.73 -26.67
N GLU A 244 1.03 -7.88 -26.40
CA GLU A 244 1.16 -6.77 -25.47
C GLU A 244 0.33 -7.04 -24.22
N PHE A 245 0.83 -6.61 -23.07
CA PHE A 245 0.18 -6.84 -21.79
C PHE A 245 -0.13 -5.51 -21.13
N PHE A 246 -1.36 -5.37 -20.63
CA PHE A 246 -1.81 -4.20 -19.89
C PHE A 246 -2.36 -4.64 -18.56
N VAL A 247 -1.89 -4.04 -17.47
CA VAL A 247 -2.51 -4.24 -16.16
C VAL A 247 -3.61 -3.20 -15.98
N ASP A 248 -4.81 -3.67 -15.68
CA ASP A 248 -5.93 -2.82 -15.31
C ASP A 248 -6.17 -2.95 -13.80
N VAL A 249 -6.17 -1.82 -13.11
CA VAL A 249 -6.31 -1.73 -11.66
C VAL A 249 -7.55 -0.91 -11.35
N THR A 250 -8.42 -1.44 -10.50
CA THR A 250 -9.65 -0.77 -10.06
C THR A 250 -9.58 -0.49 -8.56
N TYR A 251 -9.99 0.71 -8.18
CA TYR A 251 -9.98 1.22 -6.82
C TYR A 251 -11.37 1.14 -6.18
N GLY A 252 -11.43 1.20 -4.85
CA GLY A 252 -12.70 1.08 -4.13
C GLY A 252 -13.69 2.21 -4.39
N PHE A 253 -13.22 3.38 -4.83
CA PHE A 253 -14.08 4.47 -5.30
C PHE A 253 -14.66 4.24 -6.70
N GLY A 254 -14.27 3.15 -7.38
CA GLY A 254 -14.78 2.76 -8.70
C GLY A 254 -13.95 3.23 -9.89
N GLY A 255 -12.94 4.09 -9.69
CA GLY A 255 -12.01 4.49 -10.75
C GLY A 255 -11.06 3.36 -11.14
N SER A 256 -10.63 3.35 -12.41
CA SER A 256 -9.67 2.37 -12.93
C SER A 256 -8.53 3.05 -13.70
N VAL A 257 -7.33 2.47 -13.63
CA VAL A 257 -6.15 2.86 -14.40
C VAL A 257 -5.63 1.65 -15.16
N SER A 258 -5.19 1.89 -16.40
CA SER A 258 -4.51 0.88 -17.23
C SER A 258 -3.06 1.27 -17.44
N ARG A 259 -2.12 0.33 -17.29
CA ARG A 259 -0.69 0.55 -17.58
C ARG A 259 -0.15 -0.58 -18.44
N LYS A 260 0.61 -0.24 -19.49
CA LYS A 260 1.35 -1.24 -20.26
C LYS A 260 2.39 -1.89 -19.35
N VAL A 261 2.50 -3.21 -19.41
CA VAL A 261 3.48 -3.98 -18.63
C VAL A 261 4.72 -4.20 -19.47
N GLU A 262 5.87 -3.76 -18.96
CA GLU A 262 7.16 -4.10 -19.55
C GLU A 262 7.53 -5.54 -19.15
N VAL A 263 7.71 -6.39 -20.16
CA VAL A 263 8.07 -7.80 -19.98
C VAL A 263 9.56 -7.98 -20.22
N LYS A 264 10.27 -8.48 -19.20
CA LYS A 264 11.68 -8.86 -19.30
C LYS A 264 11.80 -10.30 -19.77
N TYR A 265 12.51 -10.52 -20.87
CA TYR A 265 12.77 -11.85 -21.42
C TYR A 265 14.07 -12.41 -20.84
N ASN A 266 13.96 -13.53 -20.14
CA ASN A 266 15.10 -14.35 -19.76
C ASN A 266 15.22 -15.46 -20.80
N LEU A 267 16.05 -15.24 -21.81
CA LEU A 267 16.44 -16.25 -22.81
C LEU A 267 17.44 -17.25 -22.21
#